data_AF-B3QX10-F1
#
_entry.id   AF-B3QX10-F1
#
_cell.length_a   1.000
_cell.length_b   1.000
_cell.length_c   1.000
_cell.angle_alpha   90.00
_cell.angle_beta   90.00
_cell.angle_gamma   90.00
#
_symmetry.space_group_name_H-M   'P 1'
#
loop_
_entity.id
_entity.type
_entity.pdbx_description
1 polymer ?
#
loop_
_entity_poly.entity_id
_entity_poly.type
_entity_poly.pdbx_seq_one_letter_code
_entity_poly.pdbx_strand_id
1 'polypeptide(L)' 'MGTNKAKGYFEEAYPPVPSKATLFWRKNPFWQLVRFFVINFKMVRIVVGGHS' A
#
# COMPACT_ATOMS: atom_id res chain seq x y z
N MET A 1 31.98 -12.40 -26.63
CA MET A 1 30.90 -12.76 -25.69
C MET A 1 29.85 -11.67 -25.73
N GLY A 2 28.72 -11.94 -26.39
CA GLY A 2 27.63 -10.95 -26.56
C GLY A 2 26.88 -10.72 -25.26
N THR A 3 26.88 -9.49 -24.77
CA THR A 3 26.07 -9.11 -23.61
C THR A 3 24.69 -8.67 -24.08
N ASN A 4 23.84 -9.65 -24.42
CA ASN A 4 22.40 -9.43 -24.56
C ASN A 4 21.81 -9.19 -23.16
N LYS A 5 22.06 -8.00 -22.59
CA LYS A 5 21.35 -7.54 -21.41
C LYS A 5 19.93 -7.23 -21.86
N ALA A 6 18.99 -8.09 -21.49
CA ALA A 6 17.55 -7.87 -21.66
C ALA A 6 17.19 -6.52 -21.02
N LYS A 7 17.15 -5.47 -21.86
CA LYS A 7 17.06 -4.05 -21.50
C LYS A 7 15.68 -3.62 -20.97
N GLY A 8 14.78 -4.55 -20.66
CA GLY A 8 13.35 -4.25 -20.46
C GLY A 8 12.78 -4.56 -19.08
N TYR A 9 13.50 -5.27 -18.19
CA TYR A 9 12.88 -5.78 -16.95
C TYR A 9 13.38 -5.14 -15.66
N PHE A 10 14.41 -4.27 -15.70
CA PHE A 10 15.13 -3.89 -14.48
C PHE A 10 14.68 -2.58 -13.83
N GLU A 11 14.03 -1.67 -14.56
CA GLU A 11 13.79 -0.30 -14.04
C GLU A 11 12.31 0.12 -14.05
N GLU A 12 11.49 -0.51 -14.88
CA GLU A 12 10.09 -0.11 -15.11
C GLU A 12 9.08 -1.04 -14.40
N ALA A 13 9.52 -2.27 -14.11
CA ALA A 13 8.74 -3.28 -13.39
C ALA A 13 8.96 -3.25 -11.87
N TYR A 14 9.96 -2.48 -11.39
CA TYR A 14 10.20 -2.37 -9.96
C TYR A 14 9.27 -1.29 -9.38
N PRO A 15 8.46 -1.60 -8.37
CA PRO A 15 7.59 -0.59 -7.77
C PRO A 15 8.44 0.58 -7.27
N PRO A 16 7.98 1.83 -7.47
CA PRO A 16 8.72 2.98 -6.98
C PRO A 16 8.94 2.81 -5.48
N VAL A 17 10.21 2.84 -5.06
CA VAL A 17 10.56 2.75 -3.64
C VAL A 17 9.82 3.87 -2.91
N PRO A 18 9.07 3.55 -1.84
CA PRO A 18 8.23 4.52 -1.17
C PRO A 18 9.10 5.67 -0.65
N SER A 19 8.64 6.90 -0.89
CA SER A 19 9.32 8.09 -0.40
C SER A 19 9.39 8.07 1.14
N LYS A 20 10.32 8.85 1.71
CA LYS A 20 10.45 8.99 3.17
C LYS A 20 9.14 9.44 3.82
N ALA A 21 8.35 10.28 3.13
CA ALA A 21 7.03 10.70 3.60
C ALA A 21 6.05 9.51 3.65
N THR A 22 5.98 8.69 2.59
CA THR A 22 5.15 7.48 2.57
C THR A 22 5.53 6.52 3.70
N LEU A 23 6.83 6.37 3.98
CA LEU A 23 7.32 5.54 5.09
C LEU A 23 6.98 6.13 6.46
N PHE A 24 7.04 7.45 6.63
CA PHE A 24 6.67 8.13 7.88
C PHE A 24 5.21 7.90 8.24
N TRP A 25 4.29 8.15 7.30
CA TRP A 25 2.86 7.91 7.52
C TRP A 25 2.56 6.43 7.76
N ARG A 26 3.29 5.53 7.09
CA ARG A 26 3.14 4.08 7.32
C ARG A 26 3.57 3.64 8.72
N LYS A 27 4.59 4.28 9.32
CA LYS A 27 5.13 3.91 10.64
C LYS A 27 4.50 4.67 11.80
N ASN A 28 3.78 5.77 11.55
CA ASN A 28 3.20 6.60 12.60
C ASN A 28 2.11 5.82 13.38
N PRO A 29 2.29 5.54 14.69
CA PRO A 29 1.34 4.75 15.47
C PRO A 29 0.01 5.47 15.70
N PHE A 30 0.02 6.80 15.84
CA PHE A 30 -1.23 7.57 15.96
C PHE A 30 -2.07 7.49 14.70
N TRP A 31 -1.42 7.56 13.53
CA TRP A 31 -2.10 7.41 12.24
C TRP A 31 -2.62 5.99 12.01
N GLN A 32 -1.87 4.97 12.46
CA GLN A 32 -2.31 3.57 12.41
C GLN A 32 -3.55 3.33 13.27
N LEU A 33 -3.66 3.94 14.46
CA LEU A 33 -4.85 3.85 15.31
C LEU A 33 -6.09 4.44 14.62
N VAL A 34 -5.96 5.63 14.02
CA VAL A 34 -7.07 6.24 13.26
C VAL A 34 -7.52 5.33 12.13
N ARG A 35 -6.59 4.79 11.33
CA ARG A 35 -6.91 3.87 10.23
C ARG A 35 -7.55 2.57 10.72
N PHE A 36 -7.13 2.06 11.87
CA PHE A 36 -7.73 0.89 12.48
C PHE A 36 -9.23 1.11 12.73
N PHE A 37 -9.61 2.20 13.39
CA PHE A 37 -11.02 2.49 13.65
C PHE A 37 -11.82 2.73 12.37
N VAL A 38 -11.29 3.52 11.43
CA VAL A 38 -11.98 3.83 10.16
C VAL A 38 -12.24 2.57 9.33
N ILE A 39 -11.26 1.68 9.21
CA ILE A 39 -11.39 0.43 8.44
C ILE A 39 -12.39 -0.51 9.12
N ASN A 40 -12.27 -0.72 10.43
CA ASN A 40 -13.19 -1.60 11.16
C ASN A 40 -14.63 -1.08 11.10
N PHE A 41 -14.83 0.22 11.28
CA PHE A 41 -16.16 0.82 11.14
C PHE A 41 -16.72 0.63 9.74
N LYS A 42 -15.92 0.87 8.69
CA LYS A 42 -16.35 0.68 7.30
C LYS A 42 -16.68 -0.79 6.99
N MET A 43 -15.90 -1.73 7.51
CA MET A 43 -16.19 -3.17 7.39
C MET A 43 -17.54 -3.51 8.02
N VAL A 44 -17.79 -3.07 9.26
CA VAL A 44 -19.09 -3.29 9.93
C VAL A 44 -20.23 -2.69 9.12
N ARG A 45 -20.07 -1.47 8.57
CA ARG A 45 -21.09 -0.83 7.71
C ARG A 45 -21.36 -1.63 6.44
N ILE A 46 -20.34 -2.19 5.80
CA ILE A 46 -20.50 -3.04 4.61
C ILE A 46 -21.21 -4.35 4.98
N VAL A 47 -20.81 -4.99 6.07
CA VAL A 47 -21.42 -6.26 6.53
C VAL A 47 -22.89 -6.05 6.88
N VAL A 48 -23.21 -5.03 7.68
CA VAL A 48 -24.60 -4.74 8.08
C VAL A 48 -25.44 -4.25 6.91
N GLY A 49 -24.89 -3.41 6.04
CA GLY A 49 -25.59 -2.87 4.88
C GLY A 49 -25.78 -3.86 3.73
N GLY A 50 -24.92 -4.88 3.61
CA GLY A 50 -25.01 -5.91 2.59
C GLY A 50 -25.97 -7.06 2.91
N HIS A 51 -26.52 -7.10 4.13
CA HIS A 51 -27.50 -8.09 4.59
C HIS A 51 -28.97 -7.60 4.48
N SER A 52 -29.25 -6.55 3.70
CA SER A 52 -30.60 -6.03 3.44
C SER A 52 -30.96 -6.04 1.96
#